data_AF-A0A2A5BJY2-F1
#
_entry.id   AF-A0A2A5BJY2-F1
#
_cell.length_a   1.000
_cell.length_b   1.000
_cell.length_c   1.000
_cell.angle_alpha   90.00
_cell.angle_beta   90.00
_cell.angle_gamma   90.00
#
_symmetry.space_group_name_H-M   'P 1'
#
loop_
_entity.id
_entity.type
_entity.pdbx_description
1 polymer ?
#
loop_
_entity_poly.entity_id
_entity_poly.type
_entity_poly.pdbx_seq_one_letter_code
_entity_poly.pdbx_strand_id
1 'polypeptide(L)'
;MLSSEPQTLTSIRKELEELSSEMILLIQKYGLDATNSLEIIPVAKKKISEPKDYIRFLELSLEGRILGEAAAALEKTTVTD
;
A
#
# COMPACT_ATOMS: atom_id res chain seq x y z
N MET A 1 -3.46 -14.63 -15.05
CA MET A 1 -2.26 -15.37 -14.61
C MET A 1 -1.38 -14.40 -13.86
N LEU A 2 -1.06 -14.68 -12.60
CA LEU A 2 -0.01 -13.94 -11.90
C LEU A 2 1.30 -14.23 -12.63
N SER A 3 1.89 -13.22 -13.25
CA SER A 3 3.17 -13.33 -13.94
C SER A 3 4.22 -13.75 -12.92
N SER A 4 4.73 -14.98 -13.06
CA SER A 4 5.73 -15.58 -12.17
C SER A 4 7.14 -15.04 -12.41
N GLU A 5 7.29 -13.75 -12.72
CA GLU A 5 8.63 -13.18 -12.73
C GLU A 5 9.12 -13.07 -11.28
N PRO A 6 10.36 -13.49 -10.98
CA PRO A 6 10.90 -13.36 -9.65
C PRO A 6 10.92 -11.87 -9.28
N GLN A 7 10.07 -11.49 -8.32
CA GLN A 7 10.07 -10.14 -7.80
C GLN A 7 11.43 -9.88 -7.14
N THR A 8 12.15 -8.90 -7.67
CA THR A 8 13.39 -8.41 -7.07
C THR A 8 13.05 -7.37 -6.00
N LEU A 9 13.95 -7.16 -5.03
CA LEU A 9 13.77 -6.10 -4.04
C LEU A 9 13.59 -4.72 -4.73
N THR A 10 14.29 -4.48 -5.83
CA THR A 10 14.18 -3.25 -6.63
C THR A 10 12.81 -3.11 -7.29
N SER A 11 12.25 -4.18 -7.86
CA SER A 11 10.92 -4.10 -8.48
C SER A 11 9.81 -3.88 -7.43
N ILE A 12 9.90 -4.55 -6.28
CA ILE A 12 8.94 -4.33 -5.17
C ILE A 12 8.99 -2.90 -4.64
N ARG A 13 10.19 -2.32 -4.49
CA ARG A 13 10.34 -0.92 -4.06
C ARG A 13 9.71 0.05 -5.06
N LYS A 14 9.90 -0.19 -6.36
CA LYS A 14 9.27 0.62 -7.40
C LYS A 14 7.74 0.53 -7.34
N GLU A 15 7.19 -0.67 -7.20
CA GLU A 15 5.74 -0.86 -7.06
C GLU A 15 5.20 -0.16 -5.80
N LEU A 16 5.91 -0.25 -4.66
CA LEU A 16 5.57 0.48 -3.45
C LEU A 16 5.57 2.01 -3.64
N GLU A 17 6.53 2.56 -4.40
CA GLU A 17 6.57 3.99 -4.74
C GLU A 17 5.35 4.42 -5.55
N GLU A 18 4.96 3.63 -6.56
CA GLU A 18 3.78 3.88 -7.40
C GLU A 18 2.49 3.84 -6.56
N LEU A 19 2.30 2.81 -5.74
CA LEU A 19 1.16 2.70 -4.84
C LEU A 19 1.11 3.83 -3.81
N SER A 20 2.26 4.22 -3.26
CA SER A 20 2.35 5.31 -2.29
C SER A 20 1.92 6.63 -2.89
N SER A 21 2.27 6.88 -4.15
CA SER A 21 1.89 8.10 -4.88
C SER A 21 0.37 8.16 -5.05
N GLU A 22 -0.25 7.06 -5.44
CA GLU A 22 -1.72 6.98 -5.57
C GLU A 22 -2.43 7.12 -4.22
N MET A 23 -1.90 6.48 -3.17
CA MET A 23 -2.42 6.59 -1.81
C MET A 23 -2.37 8.05 -1.30
N ILE A 24 -1.27 8.76 -1.55
CA ILE A 24 -1.12 10.17 -1.16
C ILE A 24 -2.20 11.05 -1.82
N LEU A 25 -2.54 10.79 -3.09
CA LEU A 25 -3.60 11.52 -3.77
C LEU A 25 -4.96 11.32 -3.09
N LEU A 26 -5.29 10.10 -2.66
CA LEU A 26 -6.52 9.82 -1.91
C LEU A 26 -6.51 10.47 -0.53
N ILE A 27 -5.36 10.43 0.18
CA ILE A 27 -5.18 11.09 1.48
C ILE A 27 -5.44 12.59 1.35
N GLN A 28 -4.86 13.24 0.34
CA GLN A 28 -5.03 14.67 0.10
C GLN A 28 -6.46 15.02 -0.33
N LYS A 29 -7.03 14.23 -1.26
CA LYS A 29 -8.38 14.45 -1.79
C LYS A 29 -9.45 14.44 -0.69
N TYR A 30 -9.34 13.53 0.27
CA TYR A 30 -10.33 13.34 1.33
C TYR A 30 -9.89 13.90 2.69
N GLY A 31 -8.70 14.50 2.78
CA GLY A 31 -8.13 14.98 4.03
C GLY A 31 -8.06 13.86 5.07
N LEU A 32 -7.42 12.73 4.75
CA LEU A 32 -7.37 11.55 5.62
C LEU A 32 -6.35 11.72 6.75
N ASP A 33 -6.69 12.54 7.74
CA ASP A 33 -5.88 12.73 8.95
C ASP A 33 -6.19 11.64 9.98
N ALA A 34 -5.51 10.50 9.89
CA ALA A 34 -5.55 9.48 10.93
C ALA A 34 -4.44 9.74 11.96
N THR A 35 -4.79 9.70 13.26
CA THR A 35 -3.81 9.98 14.32
C THR A 35 -2.97 8.76 14.69
N ASN A 36 -3.42 7.57 14.30
CA ASN A 36 -2.73 6.30 14.46
C ASN A 36 -3.20 5.28 13.41
N SER A 37 -2.48 4.16 13.30
CA SER A 37 -2.72 3.13 12.29
C SER A 37 -4.08 2.42 12.42
N LEU A 38 -4.65 2.34 13.62
CA LEU A 38 -5.93 1.67 13.87
C LEU A 38 -7.13 2.51 13.39
N GLU A 39 -6.94 3.83 13.29
CA GLU A 39 -7.97 4.77 12.86
C GLU A 39 -8.07 4.94 11.34
N ILE A 40 -7.10 4.45 10.59
CA ILE A 40 -7.01 4.64 9.13
C ILE A 40 -8.30 4.19 8.43
N ILE A 41 -8.80 2.99 8.74
CA ILE A 41 -10.03 2.46 8.12
C ILE A 41 -11.29 3.21 8.58
N PRO A 42 -11.53 3.44 9.89
CA PRO A 42 -12.64 4.29 10.35
C PRO A 42 -12.66 5.68 9.73
N VAL A 43 -11.51 6.35 9.62
CA VAL A 43 -11.38 7.69 9.04
C VAL A 43 -11.69 7.66 7.55
N ALA A 44 -11.11 6.72 6.80
CA ALA A 44 -11.39 6.55 5.38
C ALA A 44 -12.87 6.27 5.12
N LYS A 45 -13.49 5.36 5.88
CA LYS A 45 -14.92 5.04 5.75
C LYS A 45 -15.82 6.26 6.01
N LYS A 46 -15.41 7.16 6.90
CA LYS A 46 -16.16 8.38 7.23
C LYS A 46 -15.98 9.49 6.21
N LYS A 47 -14.76 9.67 5.68
CA LYS A 47 -14.38 10.82 4.85
C LYS A 47 -14.49 10.56 3.35
N ILE A 48 -14.29 9.31 2.91
CA ILE A 48 -14.35 8.97 1.48
C ILE A 48 -15.82 8.83 1.06
N SER A 49 -16.31 9.83 0.32
CA SER A 49 -17.70 9.88 -0.16
C SER A 49 -17.93 9.02 -1.42
N GLU A 50 -16.89 8.79 -2.22
CA GLU A 50 -16.99 8.03 -3.47
C GLU A 50 -16.68 6.55 -3.22
N PRO A 51 -17.62 5.62 -3.47
CA PRO A 51 -17.39 4.19 -3.22
C PRO A 51 -16.18 3.61 -3.97
N LYS A 52 -15.93 4.09 -5.20
CA LYS A 52 -14.78 3.64 -6.00
C LYS A 52 -13.45 4.00 -5.34
N ASP A 53 -13.34 5.21 -4.81
CA ASP A 53 -12.14 5.68 -4.14
C ASP A 53 -11.96 4.98 -2.80
N TYR A 54 -13.05 4.63 -2.10
CA TYR A 54 -12.96 3.86 -0.86
C TYR A 54 -12.48 2.44 -1.13
N ILE A 55 -12.99 1.79 -2.18
CA ILE A 55 -12.50 0.47 -2.62
C ILE A 55 -11.03 0.57 -3.00
N ARG A 56 -10.65 1.56 -3.82
CA ARG A 56 -9.26 1.73 -4.24
C ARG A 56 -8.32 1.99 -3.07
N PHE A 57 -8.75 2.80 -2.09
CA PHE A 57 -8.01 3.00 -0.85
C PHE A 57 -7.74 1.69 -0.10
N LEU A 58 -8.74 0.79 -0.02
CA LEU A 58 -8.58 -0.52 0.62
C LEU A 58 -7.65 -1.43 -0.19
N GLU A 59 -7.76 -1.43 -1.51
CA GLU A 59 -6.87 -2.17 -2.42
C GLU A 59 -5.42 -1.74 -2.25
N LEU A 60 -5.14 -0.43 -2.34
CA LEU A 60 -3.80 0.14 -2.15
C LEU A 60 -3.22 -0.20 -0.77
N SER A 61 -4.06 -0.16 0.28
CA SER A 61 -3.66 -0.52 1.64
C SER A 61 -3.25 -2.00 1.75
N LEU A 62 -3.96 -2.89 1.06
CA LEU A 62 -3.68 -4.32 1.04
C LEU A 62 -2.43 -4.63 0.19
N GLU A 63 -2.36 -4.07 -1.03
CA GLU A 63 -1.23 -4.21 -1.95
C GLU A 63 0.08 -3.74 -1.31
N GLY A 64 0.06 -2.55 -0.69
CA GLY A 64 1.22 -2.00 -0.01
C GLY A 64 1.69 -2.87 1.16
N ARG A 65 0.76 -3.48 1.92
CA ARG A 65 1.12 -4.41 3.00
C ARG A 65 1.77 -5.68 2.46
N ILE A 66 1.19 -6.29 1.43
CA ILE A 66 1.72 -7.53 0.83
C ILE A 66 3.13 -7.29 0.28
N LEU A 67 3.33 -6.20 -0.44
CA LEU A 67 4.64 -5.84 -0.98
C LEU A 67 5.66 -5.51 0.11
N GLY A 68 5.25 -4.83 1.18
CA GLY A 68 6.11 -4.58 2.35
C GLY A 68 6.55 -5.87 3.04
N GLU A 69 5.63 -6.83 3.22
CA GLU A 69 5.94 -8.16 3.76
C GLU A 69 6.89 -8.95 2.84
N ALA A 70 6.68 -8.89 1.52
CA ALA A 70 7.54 -9.51 0.53
C ALA A 70 8.96 -8.91 0.51
N ALA A 71 9.08 -7.57 0.54
CA ALA A 71 10.37 -6.89 0.64
C ALA A 71 11.12 -7.29 1.91
N ALA A 72 10.44 -7.29 3.06
CA ALA A 72 11.05 -7.67 4.34
C ALA A 72 11.52 -9.14 4.35
N ALA A 73 10.81 -10.03 3.67
CA ALA A 73 11.23 -11.42 3.50
C ALA A 73 12.48 -11.53 2.64
N LEU A 74 12.53 -10.81 1.50
CA LEU A 74 13.69 -10.79 0.61
C LEU A 74 14.93 -10.16 1.24
N GLU A 75 14.76 -9.08 2.02
CA GLU A 75 15.87 -8.44 2.73
C GLU A 75 16.51 -9.42 3.72
N LYS A 76 15.72 -10.21 4.45
CA LYS A 76 16.22 -11.24 5.36
C LYS A 76 17.01 -12.33 4.65
N THR A 77 16.55 -12.83 3.50
CA THR A 77 17.31 -13.84 2.74
C THR A 77 18.61 -13.27 2.19
N THR A 78 18.64 -12.01 1.73
CA THR A 78 19.87 -11.39 1.18
C THR A 78 20.92 -11.00 2.23
N VAL A 79 20.55 -10.83 3.51
CA VAL A 79 21.48 -10.45 4.60
C VAL A 79 22.12 -11.67 5.27
N THR A 80 21.64 -12.89 4.96
CA THR A 80 22.11 -14.14 5.59
C THR A 80 23.11 -14.92 4.73
N ASP A 81 23.53 -14.37 3.57
CA ASP A 81 24.64 -14.86 2.73
C ASP A 81 25.88 -13.94 2.88
#